data_AF-A0A4Q3UUB9-F1
#
_entry.id   AF-A0A4Q3UUB9-F1
#
_cell.length_a   1.000
_cell.length_b   1.000
_cell.length_c   1.000
_cell.angle_alpha   90.00
_cell.angle_beta   90.00
_cell.angle_gamma   90.00
#
_symmetry.space_group_name_H-M   'P 1'
#
loop_
_entity.id
_entity.type
_entity.pdbx_description
1 polymer ?
#
loop_
_entity_poly.entity_id
_entity_poly.type
_entity_poly.pdbx_seq_one_letter_code
_entity_poly.pdbx_strand_id
1 'polypeptide(L)'
;TLDYAYNDWCVAQAAKLMGQADDHRALMKRAQNYRNLWDPAVGFMRSKDEDGSWTGRGFDPYAWGGAYTESGPWQSSWSVQHDVLGLADLTGGPEAFGRRLDDLFTHPPIFKTGAYGGVIHEMIEFVAVGMGQYGACNQPSFHLPYLYAAIGQPWKTEYWTRRACRELYGSGPDGYIGDDDNGSSSAWYVLSSIGIYTLTPGHPSYVLTSPEFDSVTLNLPNGKRVQIASKGNGEKNVYVGSRTVNGQPWTKTWISHADLVAGAKIVNQMSAKPAVRKVRTGELPYSAKTDLH
;
A
#
# COMPACT_ATOMS: atom_id res chain seq x y z
N THR A 1 17.21 0.33 -5.83
CA THR A 1 17.05 1.80 -5.94
C THR A 1 15.81 2.33 -5.23
N LEU A 2 14.62 1.75 -5.48
CA LEU A 2 13.39 2.21 -4.85
C LEU A 2 13.47 2.12 -3.31
N ASP A 3 13.94 1.00 -2.78
CA ASP A 3 14.12 0.82 -1.33
C ASP A 3 15.14 1.81 -0.75
N TYR A 4 16.20 2.14 -1.48
CA TYR A 4 17.16 3.16 -1.04
C TYR A 4 16.55 4.56 -1.01
N ALA A 5 15.66 4.88 -1.93
CA ALA A 5 14.93 6.16 -1.89
C ALA A 5 14.01 6.23 -0.66
N TYR A 6 13.33 5.14 -0.33
CA TYR A 6 12.53 5.03 0.89
C TYR A 6 13.41 5.09 2.16
N ASN A 7 14.54 4.39 2.18
CA ASN A 7 15.49 4.42 3.30
C ASN A 7 16.08 5.81 3.52
N ASP A 8 16.45 6.51 2.45
CA ASP A 8 16.92 7.89 2.53
C ASP A 8 15.83 8.80 3.13
N TRP A 9 14.56 8.59 2.78
CA TRP A 9 13.45 9.29 3.42
C TRP A 9 13.32 8.97 4.92
N CYS A 10 13.44 7.69 5.32
CA CYS A 10 13.40 7.29 6.73
C CYS A 10 14.53 7.97 7.55
N VAL A 11 15.76 7.98 7.02
CA VAL A 11 16.90 8.65 7.67
C VAL A 11 16.69 10.16 7.68
N ALA A 12 16.07 10.75 6.65
CA ALA A 12 15.70 12.16 6.66
C ALA A 12 14.75 12.48 7.83
N GLN A 13 13.74 11.65 8.07
CA GLN A 13 12.83 11.85 9.21
C GLN A 13 13.57 11.81 10.56
N ALA A 14 14.54 10.90 10.71
CA ALA A 14 15.40 10.87 11.90
C ALA A 14 16.25 12.14 12.02
N ALA A 15 16.89 12.60 10.94
CA ALA A 15 17.68 13.83 10.91
C ALA A 15 16.84 15.05 11.31
N LYS A 16 15.59 15.14 10.84
CA LYS A 16 14.63 16.19 11.22
C LYS A 16 14.36 16.20 12.73
N LEU A 17 14.14 15.03 13.33
CA LEU A 17 13.90 14.90 14.78
C LEU A 17 15.12 15.30 15.61
N MET A 18 16.33 15.11 15.08
CA MET A 18 17.59 15.49 15.73
C MET A 18 18.01 16.96 15.47
N GLY A 19 17.22 17.74 14.72
CA GLY A 19 17.57 19.11 14.36
C GLY A 19 18.68 19.22 13.29
N GLN A 20 19.02 18.14 12.59
CA GLN A 20 20.03 18.11 11.53
C GLN A 20 19.43 18.56 10.20
N ALA A 21 19.25 19.87 10.05
CA ALA A 21 18.50 20.44 8.93
C ALA A 21 19.17 20.20 7.56
N ASP A 22 20.50 20.22 7.49
CA ASP A 22 21.27 20.05 6.25
C ASP A 22 21.18 18.61 5.75
N ASP A 23 21.39 17.65 6.66
CA ASP A 23 21.23 16.22 6.37
C ASP A 23 19.81 15.89 5.96
N HIS A 24 18.81 16.41 6.66
CA HIS A 24 17.40 16.24 6.27
C HIS A 24 17.16 16.72 4.83
N ARG A 25 17.63 17.92 4.46
CA ARG A 25 17.45 18.43 3.08
C ARG A 25 18.17 17.57 2.04
N ALA A 26 19.40 17.15 2.32
CA ALA A 26 20.17 16.30 1.41
C ALA A 26 19.51 14.93 1.20
N LEU A 27 19.04 14.31 2.28
CA LEU A 27 18.38 13.01 2.26
C LEU A 27 16.99 13.08 1.62
N MET A 28 16.20 14.12 1.88
CA MET A 28 14.92 14.34 1.19
C MET A 28 15.10 14.50 -0.33
N LYS A 29 16.20 15.13 -0.77
CA LYS A 29 16.53 15.18 -2.21
C LYS A 29 16.82 13.78 -2.76
N ARG A 30 17.59 12.96 -2.05
CA ARG A 30 17.88 11.58 -2.46
C ARG A 30 16.66 10.67 -2.41
N ALA A 31 15.73 10.92 -1.49
CA ALA A 31 14.45 10.22 -1.42
C ALA A 31 13.59 10.38 -2.68
N GLN A 32 13.90 11.34 -3.56
CA GLN A 32 13.24 11.52 -4.85
C GLN A 32 13.90 10.70 -5.99
N ASN A 33 14.96 9.92 -5.70
CA ASN A 33 15.69 9.14 -6.71
C ASN A 33 14.86 8.04 -7.39
N TYR A 34 13.70 7.66 -6.84
CA TYR A 34 12.76 6.76 -7.53
C TYR A 34 12.35 7.31 -8.90
N ARG A 35 12.30 8.64 -9.06
CA ARG A 35 11.97 9.31 -10.33
C ARG A 35 12.96 8.99 -11.43
N ASN A 36 14.20 8.63 -11.09
CA ASN A 36 15.25 8.34 -12.08
C ASN A 36 14.99 7.05 -12.86
N LEU A 37 14.16 6.15 -12.33
CA LEU A 37 13.86 4.85 -12.95
C LEU A 37 12.47 4.81 -13.60
N TRP A 38 11.68 5.87 -13.51
CA TRP A 38 10.39 5.91 -14.19
C TRP A 38 10.59 6.10 -15.70
N ASP A 39 10.21 5.10 -16.48
CA ASP A 39 10.22 5.16 -17.95
C ASP A 39 8.79 5.50 -18.43
N PRO A 40 8.51 6.76 -18.82
CA PRO A 40 7.17 7.16 -19.24
C PRO A 40 6.73 6.48 -20.55
N ALA A 41 7.66 5.94 -21.36
CA ALA A 41 7.31 5.26 -22.60
C ALA A 41 6.64 3.90 -22.35
N VAL A 42 6.93 3.26 -21.20
CA VAL A 42 6.35 1.97 -20.82
C VAL A 42 5.43 2.07 -19.61
N GLY A 43 5.51 3.16 -18.84
CA GLY A 43 4.65 3.40 -17.68
C GLY A 43 4.98 2.53 -16.48
N PHE A 44 6.25 2.18 -16.30
CA PHE A 44 6.77 1.37 -15.20
C PHE A 44 8.14 1.87 -14.75
N MET A 45 8.57 1.44 -13.56
CA MET A 45 9.96 1.54 -13.15
C MET A 45 10.79 0.57 -13.98
N ARG A 46 11.88 1.04 -14.59
CA ARG A 46 12.78 0.26 -15.46
C ARG A 46 14.22 0.52 -15.06
N SER A 47 15.08 -0.50 -15.15
CA SER A 47 16.50 -0.33 -14.85
C SER A 47 17.23 0.48 -15.93
N LYS A 48 18.32 1.11 -15.52
CA LYS A 48 19.26 1.81 -16.39
C LYS A 48 20.64 1.19 -16.27
N ASP A 49 21.37 1.19 -17.38
CA ASP A 49 22.79 0.83 -17.42
C ASP A 49 23.64 2.01 -16.91
N GLU A 50 24.94 1.77 -16.68
CA GLU A 50 25.85 2.78 -16.09
C GLU A 50 25.94 4.07 -16.93
N ASP A 51 25.73 3.98 -18.24
CA ASP A 51 25.71 5.12 -19.16
C ASP A 51 24.39 5.92 -19.13
N GLY A 52 23.41 5.48 -18.32
CA GLY A 52 22.10 6.10 -18.16
C GLY A 52 21.05 5.67 -19.18
N SER A 53 21.41 4.82 -20.15
CA SER A 53 20.45 4.22 -21.09
C SER A 53 19.55 3.20 -20.38
N TRP A 54 18.35 2.97 -20.91
CA TRP A 54 17.46 1.94 -20.36
C TRP A 54 17.99 0.55 -20.70
N THR A 55 18.11 -0.33 -19.70
CA THR A 55 18.66 -1.68 -19.88
C THR A 55 17.84 -2.48 -20.91
N GLY A 56 18.56 -3.20 -21.78
CA GLY A 56 18.01 -4.20 -22.70
C GLY A 56 17.28 -3.67 -23.93
N ARG A 57 17.11 -4.54 -24.93
CA ARG A 57 16.35 -4.26 -26.16
C ARG A 57 14.91 -4.75 -26.02
N GLY A 58 14.07 -3.92 -25.40
CA GLY A 58 12.65 -4.20 -25.17
C GLY A 58 12.30 -4.28 -23.70
N PHE A 59 11.08 -3.87 -23.36
CA PHE A 59 10.54 -3.94 -22.01
C PHE A 59 9.39 -4.94 -22.00
N ASP A 60 9.45 -5.92 -21.10
CA ASP A 60 8.40 -6.90 -20.90
C ASP A 60 7.79 -6.71 -19.50
N PRO A 61 6.54 -6.24 -19.39
CA PRO A 61 5.91 -5.99 -18.10
C PRO A 61 5.68 -7.28 -17.28
N TYR A 62 5.79 -8.46 -17.90
CA TYR A 62 5.57 -9.75 -17.24
C TYR A 62 6.87 -10.48 -16.89
N ALA A 63 8.04 -9.98 -17.30
CA ALA A 63 9.31 -10.62 -16.99
C ALA A 63 9.70 -10.37 -15.53
N TRP A 64 9.85 -11.45 -14.76
CA TRP A 64 10.29 -11.40 -13.37
C TRP A 64 11.82 -11.46 -13.25
N GLY A 65 12.33 -10.98 -12.13
CA GLY A 65 13.77 -11.03 -11.82
C GLY A 65 14.57 -9.93 -12.52
N GLY A 66 15.90 -10.09 -12.49
CA GLY A 66 16.83 -9.14 -13.09
C GLY A 66 16.97 -7.90 -12.23
N ALA A 67 16.31 -6.81 -12.63
CA ALA A 67 16.29 -5.56 -11.86
C ALA A 67 15.28 -5.56 -10.70
N TYR A 68 14.39 -6.56 -10.67
CA TYR A 68 13.35 -6.76 -9.66
C TYR A 68 13.67 -8.04 -8.89
N THR A 69 13.27 -8.08 -7.62
CA THR A 69 13.46 -9.26 -6.74
C THR A 69 12.12 -9.93 -6.51
N GLU A 70 12.06 -11.24 -6.78
CA GLU A 70 10.91 -12.13 -6.57
C GLU A 70 9.57 -11.59 -7.10
N SER A 71 9.67 -10.80 -8.17
CA SER A 71 8.56 -10.10 -8.77
C SER A 71 8.94 -9.55 -10.15
N GLY A 72 7.99 -8.88 -10.81
CA GLY A 72 8.21 -8.13 -12.04
C GLY A 72 7.80 -6.66 -11.92
N PRO A 73 7.81 -5.94 -13.06
CA PRO A 73 7.46 -4.52 -13.11
C PRO A 73 6.09 -4.18 -12.51
N TRP A 74 5.11 -5.06 -12.68
CA TRP A 74 3.75 -4.87 -12.16
C TRP A 74 3.68 -4.81 -10.64
N GLN A 75 4.48 -5.59 -9.91
CA GLN A 75 4.46 -5.58 -8.46
C GLN A 75 5.43 -4.52 -7.90
N SER A 76 6.58 -4.34 -8.56
CA SER A 76 7.68 -3.50 -8.07
C SER A 76 7.55 -2.00 -8.36
N SER A 77 6.82 -1.58 -9.40
CA SER A 77 6.84 -0.16 -9.84
C SER A 77 6.17 0.82 -8.89
N TRP A 78 5.55 0.32 -7.82
CA TRP A 78 4.75 1.09 -6.87
C TRP A 78 5.40 1.21 -5.48
N SER A 79 6.65 0.75 -5.33
CA SER A 79 7.42 0.84 -4.08
C SER A 79 7.94 2.25 -3.84
N VAL A 80 7.00 3.19 -3.65
CA VAL A 80 7.24 4.62 -3.34
C VAL A 80 6.25 5.05 -2.25
N GLN A 81 6.15 4.25 -1.20
CA GLN A 81 5.16 4.42 -0.12
C GLN A 81 5.35 5.74 0.63
N HIS A 82 6.57 6.29 0.65
CA HIS A 82 6.86 7.60 1.22
C HIS A 82 6.34 8.76 0.38
N ASP A 83 6.07 8.59 -0.92
CA ASP A 83 5.67 9.69 -1.80
C ASP A 83 4.66 9.28 -2.87
N VAL A 84 3.52 8.71 -2.46
CA VAL A 84 2.48 8.20 -3.38
C VAL A 84 1.93 9.30 -4.31
N LEU A 85 1.76 10.55 -3.83
CA LEU A 85 1.34 11.65 -4.69
C LEU A 85 2.44 12.04 -5.69
N GLY A 86 3.70 12.01 -5.28
CA GLY A 86 4.83 12.23 -6.18
C GLY A 86 4.95 11.15 -7.25
N LEU A 87 4.61 9.90 -6.93
CA LEU A 87 4.48 8.80 -7.90
C LEU A 87 3.26 8.99 -8.82
N ALA A 88 2.12 9.44 -8.26
CA ALA A 88 0.94 9.74 -9.06
C ALA A 88 1.21 10.78 -10.14
N ASP A 89 2.01 11.82 -9.87
CA ASP A 89 2.42 12.79 -10.89
C ASP A 89 3.10 12.14 -12.09
N LEU A 90 3.97 11.15 -11.86
CA LEU A 90 4.71 10.44 -12.92
C LEU A 90 3.77 9.66 -13.85
N THR A 91 2.61 9.24 -13.34
CA THR A 91 1.57 8.56 -14.12
C THR A 91 0.58 9.51 -14.79
N GLY A 92 0.67 10.82 -14.55
CA GLY A 92 -0.28 11.82 -15.05
C GLY A 92 -1.36 12.26 -14.04
N GLY A 93 -1.11 12.05 -12.75
CA GLY A 93 -1.94 12.50 -11.63
C GLY A 93 -2.84 11.40 -11.03
N PRO A 94 -3.57 11.72 -9.94
CA PRO A 94 -4.34 10.75 -9.15
C PRO A 94 -5.31 9.87 -9.96
N GLU A 95 -6.02 10.45 -10.93
CA GLU A 95 -6.97 9.70 -11.76
C GLU A 95 -6.28 8.71 -12.71
N ALA A 96 -5.15 9.11 -13.30
CA ALA A 96 -4.38 8.23 -14.17
C ALA A 96 -3.71 7.11 -13.35
N PHE A 97 -3.18 7.45 -12.17
CA PHE A 97 -2.67 6.49 -11.22
C PHE A 97 -3.73 5.46 -10.81
N GLY A 98 -4.95 5.91 -10.48
CA GLY A 98 -6.06 5.04 -10.12
C GLY A 98 -6.44 4.07 -11.24
N ARG A 99 -6.41 4.50 -12.51
CA ARG A 99 -6.62 3.60 -13.66
C ARG A 99 -5.52 2.56 -13.80
N ARG A 100 -4.26 2.93 -13.55
CA ARG A 100 -3.14 1.97 -13.57
C ARG A 100 -3.25 0.91 -12.47
N LEU A 101 -3.75 1.29 -11.30
CA LEU A 101 -4.09 0.30 -10.27
C LEU A 101 -5.30 -0.55 -10.68
N ASP A 102 -6.32 0.03 -11.31
CA ASP A 102 -7.45 -0.75 -11.82
C ASP A 102 -6.97 -1.81 -12.82
N ASP A 103 -6.07 -1.43 -13.73
CA ASP A 103 -5.40 -2.37 -14.64
C ASP A 103 -4.66 -3.45 -13.83
N LEU A 104 -3.86 -3.07 -12.83
CA LEU A 104 -3.13 -4.02 -11.98
C LEU A 104 -4.06 -5.08 -11.35
N PHE A 105 -5.20 -4.69 -10.79
CA PHE A 105 -6.08 -5.64 -10.10
C PHE A 105 -7.02 -6.43 -11.04
N THR A 106 -7.12 -6.05 -12.31
CA THR A 106 -8.05 -6.69 -13.27
C THR A 106 -7.35 -7.37 -14.44
N HIS A 107 -6.08 -7.07 -14.68
CA HIS A 107 -5.27 -7.65 -15.74
C HIS A 107 -4.94 -9.11 -15.45
N PRO A 108 -4.95 -10.05 -16.42
CA PRO A 108 -4.69 -11.47 -16.14
C PRO A 108 -3.36 -11.72 -15.39
N PRO A 109 -3.28 -12.74 -14.51
CA PRO A 109 -2.07 -13.09 -13.75
C PRO A 109 -1.02 -13.77 -14.64
N ILE A 110 -0.52 -13.04 -15.63
CA ILE A 110 0.50 -13.48 -16.58
C ILE A 110 1.87 -13.17 -16.00
N PHE A 111 2.76 -14.16 -16.01
CA PHE A 111 4.18 -13.98 -15.71
C PHE A 111 5.04 -14.63 -16.80
N LYS A 112 6.30 -14.22 -16.86
CA LYS A 112 7.39 -14.90 -17.56
C LYS A 112 8.56 -15.02 -16.59
N THR A 113 9.29 -16.12 -16.65
CA THR A 113 10.42 -16.38 -15.74
C THR A 113 11.49 -15.29 -15.82
N GLY A 114 11.58 -14.60 -16.98
CA GLY A 114 12.45 -13.44 -17.14
C GLY A 114 13.92 -13.81 -16.90
N ALA A 115 14.54 -13.20 -15.90
CA ALA A 115 15.93 -13.50 -15.54
C ALA A 115 16.08 -14.78 -14.69
N TYR A 116 14.98 -15.34 -14.16
CA TYR A 116 15.02 -16.62 -13.47
C TYR A 116 15.17 -17.76 -14.49
N GLY A 117 16.04 -18.73 -14.17
CA GLY A 117 16.29 -19.92 -15.00
C GLY A 117 15.16 -20.95 -15.01
N GLY A 118 14.06 -20.68 -14.32
CA GLY A 118 12.90 -21.56 -14.19
C GLY A 118 11.77 -20.89 -13.43
N VAL A 119 10.66 -21.61 -13.26
CA VAL A 119 9.53 -21.17 -12.44
C VAL A 119 9.91 -21.31 -10.97
N ILE A 120 9.79 -20.23 -10.21
CA ILE A 120 9.90 -20.21 -8.75
C ILE A 120 8.50 -20.32 -8.12
N HIS A 121 8.40 -20.67 -6.83
CA HIS A 121 7.11 -20.97 -6.21
C HIS A 121 6.18 -19.75 -6.16
N GLU A 122 6.74 -18.55 -5.96
CA GLU A 122 6.02 -17.27 -5.92
C GLU A 122 5.28 -16.98 -7.22
N MET A 123 5.76 -17.48 -8.36
CA MET A 123 5.07 -17.34 -9.66
C MET A 123 3.83 -18.24 -9.74
N ILE A 124 3.88 -19.43 -9.15
CA ILE A 124 2.76 -20.37 -9.10
C ILE A 124 1.69 -19.83 -8.15
N GLU A 125 2.12 -19.39 -6.97
CA GLU A 125 1.28 -18.75 -5.96
C GLU A 125 0.63 -17.47 -6.49
N PHE A 126 1.38 -16.64 -7.23
CA PHE A 126 0.87 -15.45 -7.89
C PHE A 126 -0.33 -15.76 -8.81
N VAL A 127 -0.26 -16.83 -9.60
CA VAL A 127 -1.39 -17.27 -10.43
C VAL A 127 -2.57 -17.69 -9.56
N ALA A 128 -2.31 -18.39 -8.45
CA ALA A 128 -3.34 -18.83 -7.50
C ALA A 128 -4.03 -17.67 -6.76
N VAL A 129 -3.35 -16.53 -6.56
CA VAL A 129 -3.97 -15.32 -5.98
C VAL A 129 -5.20 -14.88 -6.79
N GLY A 130 -5.16 -14.98 -8.11
CA GLY A 130 -6.34 -14.74 -8.96
C GLY A 130 -6.93 -13.32 -8.88
N MET A 131 -6.15 -12.32 -8.43
CA MET A 131 -6.54 -10.90 -8.33
C MET A 131 -5.76 -10.02 -9.31
N GLY A 132 -5.62 -10.54 -10.53
CA GLY A 132 -4.90 -9.92 -11.61
C GLY A 132 -3.38 -9.93 -11.42
N GLN A 133 -2.73 -8.79 -11.53
CA GLN A 133 -1.30 -8.61 -11.29
C GLN A 133 -0.96 -8.33 -9.81
N TYR A 134 -1.95 -8.30 -8.91
CA TYR A 134 -1.74 -8.21 -7.47
C TYR A 134 -1.17 -9.52 -6.92
N GLY A 135 0.15 -9.57 -6.69
CA GLY A 135 0.86 -10.74 -6.16
C GLY A 135 0.90 -10.75 -4.64
N ALA A 136 -0.26 -10.91 -4.00
CA ALA A 136 -0.42 -10.91 -2.55
C ALA A 136 0.29 -12.06 -1.81
N CYS A 137 0.84 -13.03 -2.54
CA CYS A 137 1.70 -14.08 -2.01
C CYS A 137 3.10 -13.57 -1.63
N ASN A 138 3.50 -12.35 -2.05
CA ASN A 138 4.81 -11.81 -1.75
C ASN A 138 4.76 -10.32 -1.32
N GLN A 139 5.74 -9.88 -0.53
CA GLN A 139 5.69 -8.60 0.19
C GLN A 139 5.73 -7.34 -0.69
N PRO A 140 6.35 -7.32 -1.89
CA PRO A 140 6.29 -6.15 -2.78
C PRO A 140 4.87 -5.70 -3.13
N SER A 141 3.87 -6.57 -2.97
CA SER A 141 2.48 -6.28 -3.30
C SER A 141 1.64 -5.80 -2.10
N PHE A 142 2.06 -6.04 -0.86
CA PHE A 142 1.21 -5.89 0.34
C PHE A 142 0.56 -4.50 0.49
N HIS A 143 1.25 -3.44 0.10
CA HIS A 143 0.76 -2.07 0.21
C HIS A 143 -0.13 -1.62 -0.97
N LEU A 144 -0.18 -2.37 -2.08
CA LEU A 144 -0.81 -1.92 -3.32
C LEU A 144 -2.30 -1.52 -3.17
N PRO A 145 -3.15 -2.26 -2.45
CA PRO A 145 -4.55 -1.86 -2.26
C PRO A 145 -4.71 -0.51 -1.57
N TYR A 146 -3.78 -0.14 -0.69
CA TYR A 146 -3.83 1.08 0.13
C TYR A 146 -3.43 2.33 -0.66
N LEU A 147 -2.81 2.16 -1.83
CA LEU A 147 -2.44 3.27 -2.69
C LEU A 147 -3.68 4.02 -3.21
N TYR A 148 -4.83 3.34 -3.38
CA TYR A 148 -6.08 4.00 -3.72
C TYR A 148 -6.54 5.01 -2.65
N ALA A 149 -6.44 4.67 -1.36
CA ALA A 149 -6.75 5.60 -0.28
C ALA A 149 -5.79 6.81 -0.27
N ALA A 150 -4.54 6.60 -0.71
CA ALA A 150 -3.53 7.65 -0.83
C ALA A 150 -3.75 8.63 -2.00
N ILE A 151 -4.51 8.21 -3.02
CA ILE A 151 -4.91 9.07 -4.15
C ILE A 151 -6.38 9.52 -4.09
N GLY A 152 -7.08 9.30 -2.96
CA GLY A 152 -8.44 9.78 -2.76
C GLY A 152 -9.55 8.88 -3.31
N GLN A 153 -9.26 7.60 -3.53
CA GLN A 153 -10.22 6.57 -3.97
C GLN A 153 -10.40 5.45 -2.91
N PRO A 154 -10.63 5.76 -1.61
CA PRO A 154 -10.58 4.78 -0.52
C PRO A 154 -11.56 3.61 -0.67
N TRP A 155 -12.69 3.80 -1.36
CA TRP A 155 -13.66 2.72 -1.60
C TRP A 155 -13.06 1.55 -2.39
N LYS A 156 -12.02 1.80 -3.21
CA LYS A 156 -11.29 0.72 -3.91
C LYS A 156 -10.34 -0.01 -2.98
N THR A 157 -9.68 0.69 -2.05
CA THR A 157 -8.92 0.06 -0.96
C THR A 157 -9.84 -0.85 -0.16
N GLU A 158 -11.00 -0.34 0.27
CA GLU A 158 -11.99 -1.10 1.05
C GLU A 158 -12.42 -2.39 0.34
N TYR A 159 -12.72 -2.33 -0.96
CA TYR A 159 -13.09 -3.50 -1.75
C TYR A 159 -11.96 -4.54 -1.82
N TRP A 160 -10.76 -4.13 -2.25
CA TRP A 160 -9.66 -5.06 -2.50
C TRP A 160 -9.11 -5.68 -1.22
N THR A 161 -9.01 -4.92 -0.12
CA THR A 161 -8.52 -5.49 1.15
C THR A 161 -9.51 -6.49 1.75
N ARG A 162 -10.84 -6.23 1.65
CA ARG A 162 -11.86 -7.18 2.11
C ARG A 162 -11.84 -8.46 1.31
N ARG A 163 -11.72 -8.32 -0.01
CA ARG A 163 -11.61 -9.47 -0.91
C ARG A 163 -10.35 -10.30 -0.58
N ALA A 164 -9.19 -9.65 -0.47
CA ALA A 164 -7.94 -10.31 -0.14
C ALA A 164 -7.96 -11.01 1.23
N CYS A 165 -8.48 -10.36 2.28
CA CYS A 165 -8.60 -11.00 3.61
C CYS A 165 -9.47 -12.26 3.57
N ARG A 166 -10.53 -12.29 2.76
CA ARG A 166 -11.47 -13.41 2.71
C ARG A 166 -11.05 -14.55 1.78
N GLU A 167 -10.42 -14.22 0.65
CA GLU A 167 -10.10 -15.20 -0.39
C GLU A 167 -8.70 -15.79 -0.22
N LEU A 168 -7.77 -15.10 0.44
CA LEU A 168 -6.35 -15.48 0.47
C LEU A 168 -5.84 -16.02 1.81
N TYR A 169 -6.71 -16.04 2.83
CA TYR A 169 -6.35 -16.49 4.18
C TYR A 169 -7.38 -17.47 4.72
N GLY A 170 -6.90 -18.55 5.32
CA GLY A 170 -7.68 -19.59 5.96
C GLY A 170 -7.06 -20.05 7.28
N SER A 171 -7.81 -20.84 8.06
CA SER A 171 -7.33 -21.40 9.33
C SER A 171 -6.83 -22.85 9.22
N GLY A 172 -6.88 -23.42 8.01
CA GLY A 172 -6.40 -24.76 7.71
C GLY A 172 -4.87 -24.83 7.57
N PRO A 173 -4.30 -26.04 7.41
CA PRO A 173 -2.86 -26.23 7.17
C PRO A 173 -2.33 -25.52 5.91
N ASP A 174 -3.19 -25.22 4.94
CA ASP A 174 -2.97 -24.48 3.70
C ASP A 174 -3.51 -23.04 3.77
N GLY A 175 -3.55 -22.46 4.97
CA GLY A 175 -4.21 -21.19 5.25
C GLY A 175 -3.56 -19.93 4.69
N TYR A 176 -2.38 -20.02 4.07
CA TYR A 176 -1.69 -18.89 3.44
C TYR A 176 -1.55 -19.13 1.93
N ILE A 177 -1.67 -18.04 1.15
CA ILE A 177 -1.49 -18.08 -0.30
C ILE A 177 -0.01 -18.11 -0.74
N GLY A 178 0.92 -17.87 0.18
CA GLY A 178 2.37 -17.87 0.00
C GLY A 178 3.06 -17.91 1.35
N ASP A 179 4.34 -17.55 1.40
CA ASP A 179 5.12 -17.58 2.63
C ASP A 179 4.61 -16.55 3.67
N ASP A 180 4.63 -16.93 4.95
CA ASP A 180 4.26 -16.01 6.04
C ASP A 180 5.38 -14.99 6.33
N ASP A 181 6.62 -15.36 6.05
CA ASP A 181 7.83 -14.56 6.26
C ASP A 181 7.91 -13.93 7.63
N ASN A 182 8.05 -14.79 8.64
CA ASN A 182 8.33 -14.40 10.02
C ASN A 182 7.24 -13.48 10.61
N GLY A 183 5.98 -13.70 10.22
CA GLY A 183 4.82 -12.93 10.66
C GLY A 183 4.48 -11.72 9.78
N SER A 184 5.13 -11.53 8.64
CA SER A 184 4.84 -10.44 7.70
C SER A 184 3.42 -10.56 7.13
N SER A 185 3.09 -11.73 6.55
CA SER A 185 1.77 -12.02 6.00
C SER A 185 0.69 -12.06 7.09
N SER A 186 0.99 -12.71 8.22
CA SER A 186 0.16 -12.70 9.42
C SER A 186 -0.18 -11.28 9.89
N ALA A 187 0.82 -10.39 9.99
CA ALA A 187 0.62 -9.02 10.43
C ALA A 187 -0.20 -8.21 9.41
N TRP A 188 0.01 -8.46 8.11
CA TRP A 188 -0.84 -7.89 7.05
C TRP A 188 -2.30 -8.26 7.29
N TYR A 189 -2.61 -9.54 7.50
CA TYR A 189 -3.99 -9.98 7.76
C TYR A 189 -4.56 -9.36 9.04
N VAL A 190 -3.81 -9.36 10.15
CA VAL A 190 -4.27 -8.81 11.43
C VAL A 190 -4.60 -7.33 11.29
N LEU A 191 -3.72 -6.51 10.72
CA LEU A 191 -3.97 -5.07 10.57
C LEU A 191 -5.14 -4.82 9.60
N SER A 192 -5.13 -5.47 8.45
CA SER A 192 -6.12 -5.27 7.40
C SER A 192 -7.52 -5.67 7.83
N SER A 193 -7.65 -6.83 8.49
CA SER A 193 -8.92 -7.35 8.99
C SER A 193 -9.54 -6.52 10.11
N ILE A 194 -8.73 -5.81 10.92
CA ILE A 194 -9.26 -4.84 11.90
C ILE A 194 -9.52 -3.45 11.29
N GLY A 195 -9.16 -3.24 10.01
CA GLY A 195 -9.49 -2.05 9.23
C GLY A 195 -8.41 -0.97 9.20
N ILE A 196 -7.14 -1.29 9.49
CA ILE A 196 -6.02 -0.34 9.45
C ILE A 196 -4.79 -0.92 8.72
N TYR A 197 -3.88 -0.09 8.23
CA TYR A 197 -2.61 -0.55 7.64
C TYR A 197 -1.51 0.50 7.74
N THR A 198 -0.27 0.08 7.98
CA THR A 198 0.91 0.96 7.99
C THR A 198 1.47 1.12 6.58
N LEU A 199 0.95 2.06 5.79
CA LEU A 199 1.42 2.31 4.43
C LEU A 199 2.87 2.80 4.39
N THR A 200 3.23 3.71 5.29
CA THR A 200 4.54 4.39 5.29
C THR A 200 5.20 4.29 6.67
N PRO A 201 5.75 3.12 7.07
CA PRO A 201 6.52 3.01 8.30
C PRO A 201 7.59 4.12 8.42
N GLY A 202 7.70 4.75 9.59
CA GLY A 202 8.50 5.97 9.76
C GLY A 202 7.67 7.26 9.76
N HIS A 203 6.44 7.23 9.22
CA HIS A 203 5.42 8.24 9.50
C HIS A 203 4.35 7.63 10.44
N PRO A 204 4.02 8.27 11.57
CA PRO A 204 3.17 7.69 12.61
C PRO A 204 1.67 7.78 12.25
N SER A 205 1.27 7.10 11.17
CA SER A 205 -0.12 7.07 10.67
C SER A 205 -0.49 5.72 10.09
N TYR A 206 -1.78 5.41 10.13
CA TYR A 206 -2.35 4.20 9.56
C TYR A 206 -3.39 4.59 8.52
N VAL A 207 -3.30 4.02 7.32
CA VAL A 207 -4.37 4.08 6.33
C VAL A 207 -5.55 3.28 6.87
N LEU A 208 -6.76 3.83 6.73
CA LEU A 208 -7.97 3.18 7.15
C LEU A 208 -8.59 2.43 5.97
N THR A 209 -9.04 1.21 6.21
CA THR A 209 -9.77 0.39 5.24
C THR A 209 -11.09 -0.14 5.84
N SER A 210 -11.66 -1.15 5.22
CA SER A 210 -12.86 -1.85 5.65
C SER A 210 -12.51 -3.02 6.58
N PRO A 211 -13.05 -3.05 7.80
CA PRO A 211 -12.80 -4.12 8.78
C PRO A 211 -13.65 -5.38 8.53
N GLU A 212 -13.10 -6.55 8.80
CA GLU A 212 -13.81 -7.84 8.73
C GLU A 212 -14.74 -8.10 9.92
N PHE A 213 -14.41 -7.58 11.10
CA PHE A 213 -15.13 -7.87 12.34
C PHE A 213 -16.15 -6.79 12.72
N ASP A 214 -17.24 -7.22 13.35
CA ASP A 214 -18.27 -6.33 13.91
C ASP A 214 -17.74 -5.47 15.06
N SER A 215 -16.83 -6.04 15.87
CA SER A 215 -16.15 -5.31 16.93
C SER A 215 -14.74 -5.84 17.17
N VAL A 216 -13.81 -4.90 17.36
CA VAL A 216 -12.44 -5.16 17.78
C VAL A 216 -12.12 -4.23 18.95
N THR A 217 -11.45 -4.76 19.98
CA THR A 217 -10.87 -3.94 21.05
C THR A 217 -9.38 -4.25 21.18
N LEU A 218 -8.54 -3.25 20.97
CA LEU A 218 -7.11 -3.32 21.23
C LEU A 218 -6.83 -2.77 22.64
N ASN A 219 -6.21 -3.57 23.50
CA ASN A 219 -5.74 -3.13 24.81
C ASN A 219 -4.30 -2.64 24.68
N LEU A 220 -4.08 -1.36 24.96
CA LEU A 220 -2.78 -0.73 24.78
C LEU A 220 -1.92 -0.83 26.06
N PRO A 221 -0.58 -0.83 25.94
CA PRO A 221 0.32 -0.87 27.10
C PRO A 221 0.11 0.26 28.11
N ASN A 222 -0.39 1.41 27.67
CA ASN A 222 -0.69 2.56 28.54
C ASN A 222 -2.06 2.47 29.26
N GLY A 223 -2.72 1.31 29.21
CA GLY A 223 -4.04 1.06 29.82
C GLY A 223 -5.22 1.66 29.04
N LYS A 224 -4.98 2.39 27.94
CA LYS A 224 -6.03 2.87 27.04
C LYS A 224 -6.49 1.75 26.10
N ARG A 225 -7.60 1.99 25.42
CA ARG A 225 -8.18 1.04 24.45
C ARG A 225 -8.48 1.72 23.14
N VAL A 226 -8.26 1.01 22.04
CA VAL A 226 -8.84 1.34 20.74
C VAL A 226 -10.04 0.42 20.53
N GLN A 227 -11.21 0.98 20.31
CA GLN A 227 -12.45 0.26 20.05
C GLN A 227 -12.90 0.54 18.63
N ILE A 228 -12.99 -0.49 17.81
CA ILE A 228 -13.48 -0.42 16.44
C ILE A 228 -14.82 -1.14 16.40
N ALA A 229 -15.86 -0.48 15.94
CA ALA A 229 -17.19 -1.05 15.77
C ALA A 229 -17.66 -0.86 14.32
N SER A 230 -18.19 -1.92 13.72
CA SER A 230 -18.56 -1.97 12.30
C SER A 230 -20.05 -2.28 12.17
N LYS A 231 -20.89 -1.25 12.20
CA LYS A 231 -22.35 -1.42 12.20
C LYS A 231 -22.83 -1.84 10.82
N GLY A 232 -23.61 -2.91 10.76
CA GLY A 232 -24.12 -3.47 9.51
C GLY A 232 -23.06 -4.14 8.66
N ASN A 233 -21.94 -4.57 9.26
CA ASN A 233 -20.92 -5.35 8.56
C ASN A 233 -21.48 -6.69 8.07
N GLY A 234 -20.90 -7.25 7.02
CA GLY A 234 -21.34 -8.52 6.46
C GLY A 234 -20.71 -8.81 5.10
N GLU A 235 -21.17 -9.90 4.46
CA GLU A 235 -20.59 -10.35 3.20
C GLU A 235 -20.70 -9.31 2.08
N LYS A 236 -21.88 -8.68 1.96
CA LYS A 236 -22.18 -7.67 0.94
C LYS A 236 -21.77 -6.26 1.35
N ASN A 237 -21.72 -5.97 2.64
CA ASN A 237 -21.50 -4.64 3.17
C ASN A 237 -20.00 -4.37 3.40
N VAL A 238 -19.26 -4.31 2.29
CA VAL A 238 -17.79 -4.20 2.29
C VAL A 238 -17.27 -2.77 2.32
N TYR A 239 -18.11 -1.76 2.11
CA TYR A 239 -17.69 -0.35 2.05
C TYR A 239 -17.97 0.36 3.37
N VAL A 240 -17.17 1.39 3.68
CA VAL A 240 -17.42 2.28 4.82
C VAL A 240 -18.21 3.48 4.33
N GLY A 241 -19.51 3.48 4.59
CA GLY A 241 -20.42 4.58 4.23
C GLY A 241 -20.16 5.86 5.00
N SER A 242 -19.85 5.74 6.29
CA SER A 242 -19.39 6.85 7.13
C SER A 242 -18.59 6.34 8.32
N ARG A 243 -17.77 7.21 8.91
CA ARG A 243 -16.93 6.91 10.07
C ARG A 243 -17.01 8.03 11.09
N THR A 244 -17.04 7.67 12.37
CA THR A 244 -16.75 8.61 13.46
C THR A 244 -15.56 8.14 14.27
N VAL A 245 -14.80 9.09 14.80
CA VAL A 245 -13.72 8.86 15.76
C VAL A 245 -14.03 9.70 16.99
N ASN A 246 -14.18 9.05 18.14
CA ASN A 246 -14.57 9.68 19.40
C ASN A 246 -15.86 10.53 19.29
N GLY A 247 -16.82 10.04 18.50
CA GLY A 247 -18.12 10.69 18.27
C GLY A 247 -18.10 11.79 17.20
N GLN A 248 -16.93 12.21 16.70
CA GLN A 248 -16.81 13.23 15.67
C GLN A 248 -16.76 12.61 14.27
N PRO A 249 -17.40 13.23 13.26
CA PRO A 249 -17.27 12.78 11.87
C PRO A 249 -15.80 12.72 11.42
N TRP A 250 -15.43 11.62 10.77
CA TRP A 250 -14.05 11.40 10.32
C TRP A 250 -14.00 11.15 8.82
N THR A 251 -13.46 12.13 8.10
CA THR A 251 -13.33 12.10 6.64
C THR A 251 -11.89 11.90 6.17
N LYS A 252 -10.92 11.77 7.07
CA LYS A 252 -9.56 11.39 6.66
C LYS A 252 -9.54 9.92 6.26
N THR A 253 -8.77 9.56 5.23
CA THR A 253 -8.55 8.16 4.83
C THR A 253 -7.49 7.46 5.67
N TRP A 254 -7.04 8.12 6.74
CA TRP A 254 -6.03 7.65 7.67
C TRP A 254 -6.36 8.10 9.10
N ILE A 255 -5.65 7.55 10.08
CA ILE A 255 -5.66 7.95 11.48
C ILE A 255 -4.23 8.03 12.02
N SER A 256 -3.94 9.02 12.86
CA SER A 256 -2.60 9.14 13.43
C SER A 256 -2.38 8.10 14.52
N HIS A 257 -1.12 7.72 14.75
CA HIS A 257 -0.75 6.91 15.90
C HIS A 257 -1.13 7.60 17.21
N ALA A 258 -0.97 8.92 17.29
CA ALA A 258 -1.34 9.73 18.46
C ALA A 258 -2.84 9.60 18.80
N ASP A 259 -3.72 9.67 17.79
CA ASP A 259 -5.16 9.49 17.99
C ASP A 259 -5.49 8.09 18.55
N LEU A 260 -4.81 7.06 18.06
CA LEU A 260 -5.01 5.68 18.54
C LEU A 260 -4.52 5.50 19.98
N VAL A 261 -3.30 5.94 20.30
CA VAL A 261 -2.72 5.72 21.64
C VAL A 261 -3.36 6.57 22.74
N ALA A 262 -4.03 7.67 22.39
CA ALA A 262 -4.87 8.43 23.32
C ALA A 262 -6.13 7.65 23.77
N GLY A 263 -6.47 6.56 23.06
CA GLY A 263 -7.71 5.82 23.21
C GLY A 263 -8.75 6.33 22.21
N ALA A 264 -9.00 5.53 21.17
CA ALA A 264 -9.91 5.88 20.09
C ALA A 264 -11.14 4.97 20.07
N LYS A 265 -12.33 5.56 19.88
CA LYS A 265 -13.56 4.86 19.52
C LYS A 265 -13.91 5.15 18.08
N ILE A 266 -13.64 4.18 17.20
CA ILE A 266 -13.91 4.23 15.77
C ILE A 266 -15.24 3.51 15.51
N VAL A 267 -16.20 4.20 14.91
CA VAL A 267 -17.47 3.59 14.50
C VAL A 267 -17.64 3.72 13.01
N ASN A 268 -17.63 2.59 12.31
CA ASN A 268 -17.90 2.48 10.88
C ASN A 268 -19.39 2.18 10.66
N GLN A 269 -20.05 2.90 9.77
CA GLN A 269 -21.34 2.49 9.19
C GLN A 269 -21.04 1.78 7.87
N MET A 270 -21.22 0.47 7.84
CA MET A 270 -20.92 -0.34 6.67
C MET A 270 -22.03 -0.24 5.62
N SER A 271 -21.68 -0.43 4.36
CA SER A 271 -22.57 -0.24 3.21
C SER A 271 -22.25 -1.23 2.10
N ALA A 272 -23.28 -1.69 1.38
CA ALA A 272 -23.13 -2.46 0.14
C ALA A 272 -22.71 -1.60 -1.06
N LYS A 273 -22.86 -0.28 -0.97
CA LYS A 273 -22.50 0.68 -2.02
C LYS A 273 -21.32 1.54 -1.59
N PRO A 274 -20.37 1.84 -2.50
CA PRO A 274 -19.23 2.68 -2.18
C PRO A 274 -19.68 4.13 -1.85
N ALA A 275 -19.05 4.73 -0.86
CA ALA A 275 -19.20 6.15 -0.55
C ALA A 275 -18.24 7.00 -1.39
N VAL A 276 -18.55 7.13 -2.68
CA VAL A 276 -17.75 7.93 -3.60
C VAL A 276 -17.90 9.41 -3.26
N ARG A 277 -16.77 10.06 -2.96
CA ARG A 277 -16.72 11.51 -2.70
C ARG A 277 -15.36 12.07 -3.07
N LYS A 278 -15.30 13.39 -3.25
CA LYS A 278 -14.04 14.10 -3.38
C LYS A 278 -13.31 14.10 -2.03
N VAL A 279 -12.12 13.50 -1.99
CA VAL A 279 -11.22 13.54 -0.83
C VAL A 279 -10.31 14.76 -0.96
N ARG A 280 -10.19 15.56 0.09
CA ARG A 280 -9.34 16.77 0.09
C ARG A 280 -7.88 16.39 0.36
N THR A 281 -6.93 17.21 -0.09
CA THR A 281 -5.49 16.94 0.12
C THR A 281 -5.13 16.69 1.59
N GLY A 282 -5.67 17.49 2.53
CA GLY A 282 -5.43 17.30 3.97
C GLY A 282 -6.15 16.09 4.60
N GLU A 283 -6.95 15.35 3.82
CA GLU A 283 -7.60 14.11 4.22
C GLU A 283 -6.87 12.87 3.70
N LEU A 284 -5.88 13.04 2.82
CA LEU A 284 -5.04 11.97 2.31
C LEU A 284 -3.94 11.60 3.32
N PRO A 285 -3.42 10.37 3.27
CA PRO A 285 -2.23 9.96 4.00
C PRO A 285 -1.01 10.80 3.60
N TYR A 286 0.05 10.68 4.39
CA TYR A 286 1.31 11.35 4.13
C TYR A 286 1.88 11.05 2.73
N SER A 287 2.52 12.06 2.12
CA SER A 287 3.34 11.93 0.92
C SER A 287 4.46 12.95 0.99
N ALA A 288 5.72 12.54 0.82
CA ALA A 288 6.89 13.40 0.98
C ALA A 288 6.82 14.68 0.14
N LYS A 289 6.20 14.64 -1.04
CA LYS A 289 5.94 15.82 -1.87
C LYS A 289 5.26 16.97 -1.12
N THR A 290 4.41 16.70 -0.12
CA THR A 290 3.76 17.77 0.66
C THR A 290 4.73 18.54 1.55
N ASP A 291 5.92 18.01 1.80
CA ASP A 291 6.97 18.61 2.64
C ASP A 291 8.09 19.27 1.82
N LEU A 292 8.06 19.17 0.48
CA LEU A 292 9.13 19.66 -0.41
C LEU A 292 8.98 21.14 -0.79
N HIS A 293 8.14 21.91 -0.09
CA HIS A 293 7.84 23.32 -0.35
C HIS A 293 8.08 24.19 0.88
#